data_AF-A0A4Q0U1Y0-F1
#
_entry.id   AF-A0A4Q0U1Y0-F1
#
_cell.length_a   1.000
_cell.length_b   1.000
_cell.length_c   1.000
_cell.angle_alpha   90.00
_cell.angle_beta   90.00
_cell.angle_gamma   90.00
#
_symmetry.space_group_name_H-M   'P 1'
#
loop_
_entity.id
_entity.type
_entity.pdbx_description
1 polymer ?
#
loop_
_entity_poly.entity_id
_entity_poly.type
_entity_poly.pdbx_seq_one_letter_code
_entity_poly.pdbx_strand_id
1 'polypeptide(L)'
;MRKKEINIYGVQELHVSEILFIADGIKAGFPNPAQDYLQESIDMNRVIAPKPNNTFVIVAERGMSDENIEEGNLLVIDQSLLPNDNDIIAYIKDGEFLIRKIRNNDKNNLIVLGVVTANIKTYKEHFHHNIESLPVLTGEYPGLPSFVQKQIVGKIDFDQLLFKNSSTTFVTVAVGDSMIEDGIEDGNLLIIDKSITPYDQCLAACYINGEFTLKRVKVENDSAWLLPSNPAYSPIKLSEEDDFLVWGIVVSNIKQFHYRRLNGRAG
;
A
#
# COMPACT_ATOMS: atom_id res chain seq x y z
N MET A 1 -2.77 -33.98 31.50
CA MET A 1 -2.01 -32.77 31.11
C MET A 1 -3.00 -31.69 30.71
N ARG A 2 -2.95 -30.51 31.33
CA ARG A 2 -3.81 -29.38 30.95
C ARG A 2 -3.29 -28.80 29.63
N LYS A 3 -4.12 -28.80 28.58
CA LYS A 3 -3.88 -28.03 27.35
C LYS A 3 -3.78 -26.55 27.71
N LYS A 4 -2.75 -25.86 27.22
CA LYS A 4 -2.66 -24.39 27.27
C LYS A 4 -2.87 -23.86 25.85
N GLU A 5 -3.78 -22.91 25.71
CA GLU A 5 -4.13 -22.24 24.46
C GLU A 5 -3.10 -21.15 24.14
N ILE A 6 -2.67 -21.04 22.88
CA ILE A 6 -1.86 -19.92 22.40
C ILE A 6 -2.81 -18.72 22.21
N ASN A 7 -2.61 -17.68 23.01
CA ASN A 7 -3.42 -16.47 22.93
C ASN A 7 -2.73 -15.45 22.00
N ILE A 8 -3.39 -15.10 20.89
CA ILE A 8 -2.97 -14.00 20.03
C ILE A 8 -3.54 -12.71 20.63
N TYR A 9 -2.67 -11.85 21.14
CA TYR A 9 -3.08 -10.57 21.72
C TYR A 9 -3.08 -9.48 20.65
N GLY A 10 -4.17 -8.70 20.59
CA GLY A 10 -4.20 -7.39 19.93
C GLY A 10 -3.89 -6.29 20.94
N VAL A 11 -3.34 -5.17 20.48
CA VAL A 11 -3.04 -4.01 21.34
C VAL A 11 -4.35 -3.38 21.83
N GLN A 12 -4.46 -3.10 23.14
CA GLN A 12 -5.52 -2.24 23.69
C GLN A 12 -5.19 -0.76 23.45
N GLU A 13 -6.22 0.03 23.12
CA GLU A 13 -6.16 1.41 22.61
C GLU A 13 -5.08 2.29 23.29
N LEU A 14 -4.17 2.81 22.46
CA LEU A 14 -3.46 4.04 22.76
C LEU A 14 -4.21 5.17 22.06
N HIS A 15 -4.71 6.15 22.81
CA HIS A 15 -5.29 7.36 22.25
C HIS A 15 -4.17 8.19 21.61
N VAL A 16 -4.01 8.08 20.29
CA VAL A 16 -3.12 8.96 19.51
C VAL A 16 -3.99 9.96 18.75
N SER A 17 -3.71 11.25 18.89
CA SER A 17 -4.49 12.32 18.23
C SER A 17 -3.99 12.68 16.83
N GLU A 18 -2.85 12.12 16.39
CA GLU A 18 -2.21 12.38 15.10
C GLU A 18 -1.79 11.06 14.42
N ILE A 19 -1.81 11.02 13.08
CA ILE A 19 -1.49 9.81 12.29
C ILE A 19 0.01 9.51 12.43
N LEU A 20 0.33 8.31 12.94
CA LEU A 20 1.70 7.88 13.17
C LEU A 20 2.38 7.46 11.85
N PHE A 21 3.56 8.01 11.57
CA PHE A 21 4.46 7.57 10.50
C PHE A 21 5.74 6.96 11.08
N ILE A 22 6.10 5.76 10.62
CA ILE A 22 7.31 5.04 11.02
C ILE A 22 8.31 5.08 9.86
N ALA A 23 9.21 6.07 9.93
CA ALA A 23 10.18 6.36 8.88
C ALA A 23 11.23 5.26 8.69
N ASP A 24 11.61 4.56 9.76
CA ASP A 24 12.66 3.56 9.73
C ASP A 24 12.25 2.19 9.14
N GLY A 25 10.97 2.05 8.80
CA GLY A 25 10.41 0.85 8.17
C GLY A 25 10.43 -0.38 9.08
N ILE A 26 9.82 -1.48 8.60
CA ILE A 26 9.86 -2.77 9.28
C ILE A 26 11.08 -3.56 8.77
N LYS A 27 12.19 -3.57 9.52
CA LYS A 27 13.38 -4.42 9.30
C LYS A 27 13.98 -4.89 10.63
N ALA A 28 14.60 -6.08 10.61
CA ALA A 28 15.28 -6.73 11.74
C ALA A 28 16.17 -5.75 12.52
N GLY A 29 15.83 -5.52 13.78
CA GLY A 29 16.51 -4.59 14.67
C GLY A 29 16.05 -3.13 14.52
N PHE A 30 15.01 -2.76 15.28
CA PHE A 30 14.76 -1.36 15.65
C PHE A 30 14.86 -1.22 17.18
N PRO A 31 15.40 -0.11 17.74
CA PRO A 31 15.60 0.01 19.16
C PRO A 31 14.26 0.22 19.89
N ASN A 32 14.11 -0.52 20.98
CA ASN A 32 13.26 -0.31 22.16
C ASN A 32 11.90 0.41 21.95
N PRO A 33 10.76 -0.27 22.19
CA PRO A 33 9.39 0.27 22.04
C PRO A 33 9.00 1.44 22.98
N ALA A 34 9.94 1.97 23.78
CA ALA A 34 9.70 2.99 24.80
C ALA A 34 10.47 4.33 24.60
N GLN A 35 11.05 4.60 23.43
CA GLN A 35 11.61 5.94 23.16
C GLN A 35 10.62 6.80 22.37
N ASP A 36 10.34 7.97 22.95
CA ASP A 36 9.50 9.04 22.44
C ASP A 36 9.71 9.27 20.93
N TYR A 37 8.80 8.75 20.11
CA TYR A 37 8.69 9.14 18.71
C TYR A 37 8.31 10.63 18.69
N LEU A 38 9.26 11.51 18.38
CA LEU A 38 8.96 12.87 17.94
C LEU A 38 8.25 12.72 16.58
N GLN A 39 6.92 12.75 16.66
CA GLN A 39 5.97 12.38 15.61
C GLN A 39 5.79 13.54 14.63
N GLU A 40 5.99 13.28 13.33
CA GLU A 40 5.45 14.14 12.28
C GLU A 40 4.18 13.48 11.73
N SER A 41 3.06 14.19 11.77
CA SER A 41 1.83 13.77 11.11
C SER A 41 2.07 13.64 9.61
N ILE A 42 1.80 12.47 9.03
CA ILE A 42 1.90 12.27 7.58
C ILE A 42 0.61 12.72 6.88
N ASP A 43 0.77 13.54 5.84
CA ASP A 43 -0.31 13.98 4.94
C ASP A 43 -0.23 13.12 3.66
N MET A 44 -1.13 12.13 3.54
CA MET A 44 -1.10 11.20 2.41
C MET A 44 -1.52 11.88 1.10
N ASN A 45 -2.28 12.97 1.17
CA ASN A 45 -2.59 13.77 0.00
C ASN A 45 -1.31 14.34 -0.62
N ARG A 46 -0.40 14.88 0.20
CA ARG A 46 0.91 15.37 -0.28
C ARG A 46 1.83 14.24 -0.71
N VAL A 47 1.84 13.12 0.00
CA VAL A 47 2.72 11.98 -0.28
C VAL A 47 2.34 11.29 -1.59
N ILE A 48 1.04 11.08 -1.84
CA ILE A 48 0.55 10.34 -3.00
C ILE A 48 0.32 11.26 -4.21
N ALA A 49 -0.24 12.45 -4.00
CA ALA A 49 -0.65 13.37 -5.05
C ALA A 49 -0.17 14.80 -4.77
N PRO A 50 1.16 15.07 -4.81
CA PRO A 50 1.74 16.37 -4.46
C PRO A 50 1.24 17.53 -5.34
N LYS A 51 0.73 17.23 -6.54
CA LYS A 51 0.09 18.19 -7.45
C LYS A 51 -1.38 17.82 -7.69
N PRO A 52 -2.27 18.04 -6.71
CA PRO A 52 -3.65 17.54 -6.77
C PRO A 52 -4.47 18.13 -7.93
N ASN A 53 -4.09 19.30 -8.46
CA ASN A 53 -4.75 19.90 -9.63
C ASN A 53 -4.27 19.33 -10.98
N ASN A 54 -3.18 18.58 -10.98
CA ASN A 54 -2.66 17.89 -12.17
C ASN A 54 -2.77 16.37 -12.01
N THR A 55 -3.45 15.91 -10.98
CA THR A 55 -3.55 14.50 -10.65
C THR A 55 -4.99 14.05 -10.76
N PHE A 56 -5.22 12.90 -11.38
CA PHE A 56 -6.51 12.23 -11.35
C PHE A 56 -6.33 10.77 -10.96
N VAL A 57 -7.39 10.17 -10.41
CA VAL A 57 -7.38 8.78 -9.98
C VAL A 57 -8.40 7.99 -10.78
N ILE A 58 -8.02 6.78 -11.15
CA ILE A 58 -8.91 5.82 -11.79
C ILE A 58 -8.85 4.48 -11.04
N VAL A 59 -9.77 3.59 -11.37
CA VAL A 59 -9.69 2.18 -10.99
C VAL A 59 -9.03 1.39 -12.12
N ALA A 60 -8.07 0.53 -11.80
CA ALA A 60 -7.53 -0.42 -12.76
C ALA A 60 -8.62 -1.42 -13.18
N GLU A 61 -9.06 -1.37 -14.43
CA GLU A 61 -10.03 -2.34 -14.99
C GLU A 61 -9.36 -3.66 -15.40
N ARG A 62 -8.03 -3.67 -15.54
CA ARG A 62 -7.24 -4.84 -15.93
C ARG A 62 -5.94 -4.87 -15.13
N GLY A 63 -5.50 -6.08 -14.77
CA GLY A 63 -4.24 -6.27 -14.07
C GLY A 63 -3.01 -6.08 -14.98
N MET A 64 -1.91 -5.63 -14.36
CA MET A 64 -0.56 -5.63 -14.92
C MET A 64 0.38 -6.32 -13.94
N SER A 65 0.53 -7.64 -14.09
CA SER A 65 1.27 -8.50 -13.14
C SER A 65 2.71 -8.04 -12.90
N ASP A 66 3.43 -7.64 -13.95
CA ASP A 66 4.82 -7.16 -13.85
C ASP A 66 4.98 -5.94 -12.92
N GLU A 67 3.90 -5.20 -12.68
CA GLU A 67 3.89 -4.00 -11.86
C GLU A 67 3.11 -4.15 -10.56
N ASN A 68 2.63 -5.36 -10.26
CA ASN A 68 1.76 -5.66 -9.11
C ASN A 68 0.49 -4.79 -9.08
N ILE A 69 -0.05 -4.47 -10.27
CA ILE A 69 -1.34 -3.81 -10.42
C ILE A 69 -2.40 -4.89 -10.64
N GLU A 70 -3.40 -4.94 -9.77
CA GLU A 70 -4.54 -5.84 -9.89
C GLU A 70 -5.81 -5.07 -10.28
N GLU A 71 -6.80 -5.77 -10.83
CA GLU A 71 -8.12 -5.20 -11.06
C GLU A 71 -8.70 -4.65 -9.75
N GLY A 72 -9.26 -3.44 -9.80
CA GLY A 72 -9.78 -2.74 -8.62
C GLY A 72 -8.77 -1.89 -7.86
N ASN A 73 -7.48 -1.94 -8.20
CA ASN A 73 -6.49 -1.04 -7.59
C ASN A 73 -6.72 0.41 -8.04
N LEU A 74 -6.40 1.38 -7.18
CA LEU A 74 -6.46 2.79 -7.56
C LEU A 74 -5.12 3.22 -8.16
N LEU A 75 -5.18 3.79 -9.36
CA LEU A 75 -4.01 4.32 -10.06
C LEU A 75 -4.03 5.84 -10.04
N VAL A 76 -2.96 6.42 -9.53
CA VAL A 76 -2.78 7.87 -9.41
C VAL A 76 -1.98 8.35 -10.62
N ILE A 77 -2.56 9.24 -11.41
CA ILE A 77 -1.99 9.69 -12.69
C ILE A 77 -1.70 11.19 -12.62
N ASP A 78 -0.42 11.57 -12.78
CA ASP A 78 0.03 12.96 -12.83
C ASP A 78 0.24 13.41 -14.28
N GLN A 79 -0.53 14.42 -14.69
CA GLN A 79 -0.54 15.00 -16.04
C GLN A 79 0.59 16.01 -16.26
N SER A 80 1.26 16.47 -15.19
CA SER A 80 2.36 17.43 -15.27
C SER A 80 3.72 16.78 -15.58
N LEU A 81 3.79 15.45 -15.58
CA LEU A 81 5.02 14.71 -15.79
C LEU A 81 5.20 14.30 -17.25
N LEU A 82 6.42 14.48 -17.75
CA LEU A 82 6.84 13.89 -19.01
C LEU A 82 7.20 12.41 -18.81
N PRO A 83 6.70 11.49 -19.65
CA PRO A 83 7.05 10.07 -19.58
C PRO A 83 8.53 9.80 -19.83
N ASN A 84 9.10 8.84 -19.11
CA ASN A 84 10.33 8.15 -19.49
C ASN A 84 10.02 6.69 -19.89
N ASP A 85 11.03 5.96 -20.37
CA ASP A 85 10.88 4.61 -20.93
C ASP A 85 10.40 3.55 -19.91
N ASN A 86 10.55 3.81 -18.61
CA ASN A 86 10.15 2.91 -17.53
C ASN A 86 8.81 3.28 -16.89
N ASP A 87 8.23 4.43 -17.27
CA ASP A 87 6.97 4.89 -16.73
C ASP A 87 5.80 4.05 -17.27
N ILE A 88 4.87 3.72 -16.38
CA ILE A 88 3.54 3.32 -16.78
C ILE A 88 2.80 4.61 -17.11
N ILE A 89 2.18 4.69 -18.29
CA ILE A 89 1.46 5.89 -18.70
C ILE A 89 0.03 5.57 -19.06
N ALA A 90 -0.83 6.55 -18.78
CA ALA A 90 -2.20 6.60 -19.25
C ALA A 90 -2.20 7.36 -20.58
N TYR A 91 -2.71 6.74 -21.64
CA TYR A 91 -2.72 7.34 -22.97
C TYR A 91 -3.87 6.85 -23.83
N ILE A 92 -4.14 7.56 -24.92
CA ILE A 92 -5.09 7.15 -25.96
C ILE A 92 -4.31 6.72 -27.19
N LYS A 93 -4.65 5.55 -27.76
CA LYS A 93 -4.15 5.09 -29.05
C LYS A 93 -5.31 4.48 -29.82
N ASP A 94 -5.48 4.89 -31.07
CA ASP A 94 -6.54 4.42 -31.96
C ASP A 94 -7.97 4.55 -31.36
N GLY A 95 -8.19 5.58 -30.54
CA GLY A 95 -9.47 5.85 -29.87
C GLY A 95 -9.69 5.09 -28.57
N GLU A 96 -8.77 4.22 -28.17
CA GLU A 96 -8.84 3.44 -26.94
C GLU A 96 -7.99 4.05 -25.83
N PHE A 97 -8.53 4.10 -24.61
CA PHE A 97 -7.78 4.47 -23.42
C PHE A 97 -7.02 3.26 -22.88
N LEU A 98 -5.71 3.42 -22.70
CA LEU A 98 -4.80 2.35 -22.31
C LEU A 98 -3.89 2.81 -21.18
N ILE A 99 -3.52 1.86 -20.33
CA ILE A 99 -2.56 2.07 -19.25
C ILE A 99 -1.55 0.94 -19.32
N ARG A 100 -0.32 1.31 -19.66
CA ARG A 100 0.80 0.37 -19.76
C ARG A 100 2.10 1.14 -19.95
N LYS A 101 3.22 0.44 -19.76
CA LYS A 101 4.51 0.89 -20.28
C LYS A 101 4.49 0.84 -21.81
N ILE A 102 5.06 1.85 -22.44
CA ILE A 102 5.18 1.89 -23.90
C ILE A 102 6.54 1.38 -24.31
N ARG A 103 6.57 0.37 -25.20
CA ARG A 103 7.81 -0.08 -25.83
C ARG A 103 8.23 0.94 -26.89
N ASN A 104 9.54 1.15 -27.08
CA ASN A 104 10.06 2.20 -27.98
C ASN A 104 9.45 2.19 -29.40
N ASN A 105 9.10 1.02 -29.94
CA ASN A 105 8.51 0.88 -31.27
C ASN A 105 7.03 1.31 -31.35
N ASP A 106 6.35 1.54 -30.22
CA ASP A 106 4.92 1.82 -30.13
C ASP A 106 4.57 3.29 -29.89
N LYS A 107 5.58 4.18 -29.92
CA LYS A 107 5.43 5.60 -29.57
C LYS A 107 4.69 6.48 -30.61
N ASN A 108 4.35 5.93 -31.77
CA ASN A 108 3.67 6.70 -32.82
C ASN A 108 2.16 6.85 -32.54
N ASN A 109 1.63 8.04 -32.82
CA ASN A 109 0.20 8.36 -32.81
C ASN A 109 -0.53 8.08 -31.48
N LEU A 110 0.10 8.45 -30.37
CA LEU A 110 -0.52 8.35 -29.05
C LEU A 110 -0.71 9.72 -28.41
N ILE A 111 -1.78 9.84 -27.64
CA ILE A 111 -2.08 11.03 -26.82
C ILE A 111 -1.79 10.64 -25.38
N VAL A 112 -0.64 11.05 -24.83
CA VAL A 112 -0.32 10.85 -23.42
C VAL A 112 -1.23 11.72 -22.57
N LEU A 113 -1.88 11.12 -21.58
CA LEU A 113 -2.76 11.81 -20.65
C LEU A 113 -2.09 12.05 -19.30
N GLY A 114 -1.10 11.22 -18.93
CA GLY A 114 -0.27 11.41 -17.74
C GLY A 114 0.56 10.18 -17.40
N VAL A 115 1.39 10.31 -16.37
CA VAL A 115 2.23 9.23 -15.82
C VAL A 115 1.57 8.64 -14.58
N VAL A 116 1.48 7.32 -14.49
CA VAL A 116 1.05 6.64 -13.27
C VAL A 116 2.16 6.78 -12.22
N THR A 117 1.87 7.48 -11.14
CA THR A 117 2.85 7.81 -10.07
C THR A 117 2.70 6.91 -8.85
N ALA A 118 1.50 6.36 -8.61
CA ALA A 118 1.26 5.40 -7.54
C ALA A 118 0.23 4.34 -7.93
N ASN A 119 0.42 3.13 -7.41
CA ASN A 119 -0.57 2.06 -7.35
C ASN A 119 -0.99 1.87 -5.88
N ILE A 120 -2.29 1.90 -5.61
CA ILE A 120 -2.85 1.70 -4.27
C ILE A 120 -3.71 0.43 -4.29
N LYS A 121 -3.22 -0.60 -3.62
CA LYS A 121 -3.95 -1.83 -3.34
C LYS A 121 -4.61 -1.72 -1.99
N THR A 122 -5.93 -1.91 -1.93
CA THR A 122 -6.72 -1.91 -0.71
C THR A 122 -7.27 -3.31 -0.46
N TYR A 123 -7.05 -3.86 0.72
CA TYR A 123 -7.53 -5.20 1.06
C TYR A 123 -9.02 -5.14 1.42
N LYS A 124 -9.87 -5.66 0.53
CA LYS A 124 -11.33 -5.45 0.53
C LYS A 124 -12.01 -5.85 1.84
N GLU A 125 -11.49 -6.85 2.53
CA GLU A 125 -11.97 -7.32 3.83
C GLU A 125 -11.93 -6.23 4.92
N HIS A 126 -11.04 -5.24 4.77
CA HIS A 126 -10.83 -4.14 5.71
C HIS A 126 -11.12 -2.77 5.11
N PHE A 127 -11.44 -2.73 3.81
CA PHE A 127 -11.67 -1.50 3.10
C PHE A 127 -13.13 -1.07 3.24
N HIS A 128 -13.33 0.01 3.99
CA HIS A 128 -14.66 0.45 4.41
C HIS A 128 -15.35 1.39 3.42
N HIS A 129 -14.60 1.97 2.48
CA HIS A 129 -15.16 2.82 1.44
C HIS A 129 -15.47 1.96 0.22
N ASN A 130 -16.73 1.91 -0.24
CA ASN A 130 -16.97 1.44 -1.59
C ASN A 130 -16.29 2.43 -2.54
N ILE A 131 -15.65 1.97 -3.61
CA ILE A 131 -15.10 2.85 -4.64
C ILE A 131 -16.19 3.82 -5.16
N GLU A 132 -17.45 3.37 -5.17
CA GLU A 132 -18.62 4.18 -5.54
C GLU A 132 -19.01 5.24 -4.49
N SER A 133 -18.52 5.11 -3.25
CA SER A 133 -18.77 6.03 -2.13
C SER A 133 -17.50 6.76 -1.69
N LEU A 134 -16.49 6.83 -2.55
CA LEU A 134 -15.25 7.54 -2.22
C LEU A 134 -15.54 9.01 -1.95
N PRO A 135 -14.77 9.65 -1.05
CA PRO A 135 -14.83 11.09 -0.85
C PRO A 135 -14.29 11.77 -2.10
N VAL A 136 -15.14 11.89 -3.11
CA VAL A 136 -14.85 12.52 -4.39
C VAL A 136 -15.10 14.01 -4.23
N LEU A 137 -14.03 14.79 -4.30
CA LEU A 137 -14.15 16.22 -4.53
C LEU A 137 -14.53 16.42 -6.00
N THR A 138 -15.54 17.25 -6.25
CA THR A 138 -15.94 17.63 -7.61
C THR A 138 -14.75 18.29 -8.32
N GLY A 139 -14.34 17.72 -9.45
CA GLY A 139 -13.25 18.23 -10.26
C GLY A 139 -13.64 18.22 -11.72
N GLU A 140 -13.35 19.32 -12.42
CA GLU A 140 -13.37 19.35 -13.87
C GLU A 140 -12.01 18.89 -14.38
N TYR A 141 -11.98 17.99 -15.37
CA TYR A 141 -10.76 17.54 -16.05
C TYR A 141 -10.73 18.06 -17.49
N PRO A 142 -10.57 19.39 -17.68
CA PRO A 142 -10.59 19.99 -19.00
C PRO A 142 -9.47 19.40 -19.87
N GLY A 143 -9.79 19.08 -21.13
CA GLY A 143 -8.84 18.50 -22.09
C GLY A 143 -8.81 16.97 -22.13
N LEU A 144 -9.47 16.27 -21.19
CA LEU A 144 -9.67 14.82 -21.30
C LEU A 144 -10.93 14.49 -22.11
N PRO A 145 -10.91 13.51 -23.03
CA PRO A 145 -12.12 13.06 -23.72
C PRO A 145 -13.18 12.49 -22.76
N SER A 146 -14.46 12.62 -23.12
CA SER A 146 -15.58 12.23 -22.25
C SER A 146 -15.56 10.76 -21.83
N PHE A 147 -15.10 9.86 -22.69
CA PHE A 147 -14.99 8.43 -22.37
C PHE A 147 -13.88 8.14 -21.35
N VAL A 148 -12.84 8.98 -21.28
CA VAL A 148 -11.81 8.91 -20.24
C VAL A 148 -12.34 9.49 -18.94
N GLN A 149 -13.03 10.64 -19.00
CA GLN A 149 -13.61 11.27 -17.80
C GLN A 149 -14.54 10.33 -17.03
N LYS A 150 -15.27 9.44 -17.73
CA LYS A 150 -16.14 8.43 -17.10
C LYS A 150 -15.40 7.38 -16.28
N GLN A 151 -14.11 7.17 -16.54
CA GLN A 151 -13.27 6.21 -15.79
C GLN A 151 -12.58 6.88 -14.59
N ILE A 152 -12.63 8.21 -14.51
CA ILE A 152 -12.06 8.95 -13.41
C ILE A 152 -12.97 8.82 -12.20
N VAL A 153 -12.41 8.30 -11.12
CA VAL A 153 -13.06 8.21 -9.82
C VAL A 153 -13.37 9.61 -9.29
N GLY A 154 -12.42 10.53 -9.46
CA GLY A 154 -12.53 11.92 -9.04
C GLY A 154 -11.28 12.39 -8.30
N LYS A 155 -11.36 13.59 -7.69
CA LYS A 155 -10.32 14.05 -6.77
C LYS A 155 -10.54 13.34 -5.43
N ILE A 156 -9.56 12.56 -5.01
CA ILE A 156 -9.64 11.75 -3.79
C ILE A 156 -8.95 12.48 -2.64
N ASP A 157 -9.60 12.54 -1.49
CA ASP A 157 -8.90 12.77 -0.22
C ASP A 157 -8.32 11.45 0.28
N PHE A 158 -6.99 11.30 0.16
CA PHE A 158 -6.29 10.07 0.50
C PHE A 158 -6.23 9.82 2.01
N ASP A 159 -6.26 10.88 2.84
CA ASP A 159 -6.27 10.70 4.29
C ASP A 159 -7.61 10.11 4.73
N GLN A 160 -8.72 10.65 4.24
CA GLN A 160 -10.05 10.07 4.50
C GLN A 160 -10.21 8.67 3.92
N LEU A 161 -9.61 8.43 2.76
CA LEU A 161 -9.65 7.13 2.09
C LEU A 161 -8.95 6.04 2.92
N LEU A 162 -7.73 6.34 3.38
CA LEU A 162 -6.80 5.36 3.95
C LEU A 162 -6.89 5.26 5.47
N PHE A 163 -7.33 6.33 6.15
CA PHE A 163 -7.40 6.39 7.60
C PHE A 163 -8.84 6.50 8.08
N LYS A 164 -9.45 5.33 8.35
CA LYS A 164 -10.77 5.30 9.02
C LYS A 164 -10.68 5.90 10.43
N ASN A 165 -9.64 5.54 11.18
CA ASN A 165 -9.39 6.10 12.49
C ASN A 165 -7.89 6.40 12.65
N SER A 166 -7.56 7.69 12.58
CA SER A 166 -6.18 8.17 12.75
C SER A 166 -5.54 7.75 14.07
N SER A 167 -6.32 7.40 15.10
CA SER A 167 -5.79 6.97 16.39
C SER A 167 -5.34 5.50 16.42
N THR A 168 -5.78 4.67 15.47
CA THR A 168 -5.44 3.24 15.40
C THR A 168 -4.74 2.85 14.11
N THR A 169 -4.74 3.74 13.11
CA THR A 169 -4.07 3.53 11.83
C THR A 169 -2.73 4.26 11.78
N PHE A 170 -1.73 3.63 11.20
CA PHE A 170 -0.39 4.19 11.03
C PHE A 170 0.20 3.76 9.69
N VAL A 171 1.24 4.50 9.27
CA VAL A 171 1.95 4.27 8.01
C VAL A 171 3.37 3.81 8.31
N THR A 172 3.83 2.80 7.59
CA THR A 172 5.23 2.35 7.64
C THR A 172 5.74 2.06 6.23
N VAL A 173 7.06 1.98 6.09
CA VAL A 173 7.71 1.52 4.86
C VAL A 173 7.99 0.02 4.96
N ALA A 174 7.63 -0.74 3.92
CA ALA A 174 8.03 -2.13 3.75
C ALA A 174 9.53 -2.19 3.43
N VAL A 175 10.26 -3.10 4.08
CA VAL A 175 11.70 -3.24 3.83
C VAL A 175 12.07 -4.69 3.59
N GLY A 176 12.87 -4.94 2.55
CA GLY A 176 13.15 -6.28 2.02
C GLY A 176 12.06 -6.79 1.08
N ASP A 177 12.13 -8.08 0.74
CA ASP A 177 11.32 -8.72 -0.32
C ASP A 177 10.62 -10.00 0.16
N SER A 178 10.52 -10.24 1.47
CA SER A 178 9.91 -11.47 1.99
C SER A 178 8.42 -11.63 1.68
N MET A 179 7.77 -10.56 1.19
CA MET A 179 6.34 -10.52 0.85
C MET A 179 6.11 -10.18 -0.63
N ILE A 180 7.08 -10.46 -1.49
CA ILE A 180 7.06 -10.06 -2.91
C ILE A 180 5.89 -10.66 -3.70
N GLU A 181 5.48 -11.90 -3.41
CA GLU A 181 4.35 -12.56 -4.07
C GLU A 181 2.98 -11.98 -3.64
N ASP A 182 2.94 -11.23 -2.54
CA ASP A 182 1.77 -10.41 -2.15
C ASP A 182 1.75 -9.03 -2.83
N GLY A 183 2.75 -8.75 -3.68
CA GLY A 183 2.93 -7.48 -4.37
C GLY A 183 3.56 -6.39 -3.50
N ILE A 184 4.16 -6.76 -2.36
CA ILE A 184 4.79 -5.82 -1.43
C ILE A 184 6.29 -5.81 -1.69
N GLU A 185 6.75 -4.70 -2.24
CA GLU A 185 8.15 -4.48 -2.57
C GLU A 185 8.83 -3.57 -1.53
N ASP A 186 10.16 -3.70 -1.43
CA ASP A 186 11.01 -2.78 -0.68
C ASP A 186 10.69 -1.31 -1.05
N GLY A 187 10.40 -0.49 -0.04
CA GLY A 187 10.01 0.90 -0.20
C GLY A 187 8.51 1.16 -0.39
N ASN A 188 7.66 0.13 -0.43
CA ASN A 188 6.20 0.35 -0.46
C ASN A 188 5.73 0.96 0.87
N LEU A 189 4.73 1.85 0.81
CA LEU A 189 4.07 2.36 2.00
C LEU A 189 2.94 1.42 2.37
N LEU A 190 2.89 1.02 3.64
CA LEU A 190 1.87 0.15 4.19
C LEU A 190 1.03 0.93 5.17
N ILE A 191 -0.29 0.83 5.01
CA ILE A 191 -1.26 1.32 5.97
C ILE A 191 -1.63 0.15 6.87
N ILE A 192 -1.46 0.32 8.18
CA ILE A 192 -1.71 -0.73 9.16
C ILE A 192 -2.71 -0.22 10.20
N ASP A 193 -3.73 -1.02 10.49
CA ASP A 193 -4.75 -0.73 11.48
C ASP A 193 -4.65 -1.71 12.67
N LYS A 194 -4.47 -1.15 13.87
CA LYS A 194 -4.40 -1.92 15.13
C LYS A 194 -5.77 -2.32 15.68
N SER A 195 -6.84 -1.66 15.23
CA SER A 195 -8.20 -1.93 15.71
C SER A 195 -8.78 -3.24 15.18
N ILE A 196 -8.15 -3.80 14.14
CA ILE A 196 -8.61 -5.02 13.48
C ILE A 196 -8.07 -6.23 14.25
N THR A 197 -8.99 -7.06 14.74
CA THR A 197 -8.64 -8.33 15.39
C THR A 197 -7.90 -9.25 14.40
N PRO A 198 -6.73 -9.80 14.76
CA PRO A 198 -6.01 -10.74 13.92
C PRO A 198 -6.86 -11.97 13.57
N TYR A 199 -6.72 -12.44 12.34
CA TYR A 199 -7.44 -13.60 11.81
C TYR A 199 -6.51 -14.47 10.97
N ASP A 200 -6.93 -15.70 10.67
CA ASP A 200 -6.12 -16.63 9.89
C ASP A 200 -5.78 -16.06 8.50
N GLN A 201 -4.53 -16.23 8.09
CA GLN A 201 -3.93 -15.72 6.86
C GLN A 201 -3.87 -14.18 6.74
N CYS A 202 -4.16 -13.43 7.81
CA CYS A 202 -4.05 -11.97 7.79
C CYS A 202 -2.61 -11.54 7.47
N LEU A 203 -2.47 -10.53 6.62
CA LEU A 203 -1.20 -9.87 6.39
C LEU A 203 -0.99 -8.85 7.52
N ALA A 204 0.05 -9.06 8.33
CA ALA A 204 0.21 -8.30 9.56
C ALA A 204 1.65 -7.85 9.80
N ALA A 205 1.77 -6.68 10.43
CA ALA A 205 3.00 -6.30 11.11
C ALA A 205 3.05 -7.05 12.44
N CYS A 206 4.07 -7.88 12.59
CA CYS A 206 4.31 -8.69 13.76
C CYS A 206 5.57 -8.21 14.46
N TYR A 207 5.57 -8.24 15.79
CA TYR A 207 6.76 -8.15 16.61
C TYR A 207 7.08 -9.56 17.12
N ILE A 208 8.33 -9.98 16.97
CA ILE A 208 8.82 -11.29 17.42
C ILE A 208 10.23 -11.15 17.95
N ASN A 209 10.48 -11.56 19.20
CA ASN A 209 11.81 -11.66 19.82
C ASN A 209 12.69 -10.39 19.67
N GLY A 210 12.10 -9.20 19.81
CA GLY A 210 12.84 -7.94 19.68
C GLY A 210 12.76 -7.28 18.31
N GLU A 211 12.17 -7.93 17.31
CA GLU A 211 12.20 -7.46 15.91
C GLU A 211 10.81 -7.38 15.28
N PHE A 212 10.59 -6.34 14.47
CA PHE A 212 9.40 -6.26 13.63
C PHE A 212 9.61 -7.02 12.31
N THR A 213 8.56 -7.69 11.86
CA THR A 213 8.49 -8.40 10.58
C THR A 213 7.11 -8.27 9.95
N LEU A 214 7.05 -8.29 8.64
CA LEU A 214 5.81 -8.36 7.86
C LEU A 214 5.60 -9.78 7.36
N LYS A 215 4.50 -10.44 7.74
CA LYS A 215 4.21 -11.83 7.37
C LYS A 215 2.70 -12.08 7.28
N ARG A 216 2.32 -13.18 6.63
CA ARG A 216 0.98 -13.75 6.79
C ARG A 216 0.94 -14.57 8.07
N VAL A 217 -0.01 -14.29 8.95
CA VAL A 217 -0.19 -15.04 10.20
C VAL A 217 -1.12 -16.22 9.92
N LYS A 218 -0.58 -17.44 9.97
CA LYS A 218 -1.37 -18.66 9.82
C LYS A 218 -1.63 -19.29 11.18
N VAL A 219 -2.88 -19.63 11.45
CA VAL A 219 -3.31 -20.27 12.69
C VAL A 219 -3.84 -21.67 12.35
N GLU A 220 -3.14 -22.71 12.80
CA GLU A 220 -3.54 -24.11 12.61
C GLU A 220 -3.53 -24.85 13.94
N ASN A 221 -4.71 -25.31 14.36
CA ASN A 221 -4.90 -26.02 15.63
C ASN A 221 -4.36 -25.21 16.82
N ASP A 222 -3.32 -25.72 17.49
CA ASP A 222 -2.62 -25.14 18.64
C ASP A 222 -1.23 -24.58 18.21
N SER A 223 -1.08 -24.11 16.97
CA SER A 223 0.19 -23.56 16.46
C SER A 223 -0.06 -22.36 15.55
N ALA A 224 0.82 -21.38 15.64
CA ALA A 224 0.82 -20.23 14.75
C ALA A 224 2.13 -20.18 13.95
N TRP A 225 2.04 -19.70 12.72
CA TRP A 225 3.16 -19.57 11.81
C TRP A 225 3.18 -18.17 11.21
N LEU A 226 4.37 -17.63 11.02
CA LEU A 226 4.59 -16.44 10.21
C LEU A 226 5.10 -16.88 8.84
N LEU A 227 4.24 -16.73 7.85
CA LEU A 227 4.50 -17.15 6.49
C LEU A 227 5.05 -15.98 5.66
N PRO A 228 6.24 -16.11 5.07
CA PRO A 228 6.65 -15.22 4.00
C PRO A 228 5.81 -15.48 2.76
N SER A 229 5.67 -14.47 1.91
CA SER A 229 5.13 -14.57 0.55
C SER A 229 6.28 -14.43 -0.44
N ASN A 230 7.28 -15.30 -0.27
CA ASN A 230 8.47 -15.39 -1.09
C ASN A 230 9.12 -16.77 -0.86
N PRO A 231 9.25 -17.63 -1.89
CA PRO A 231 9.83 -18.97 -1.78
C PRO A 231 11.29 -19.00 -1.30
N ALA A 232 12.03 -17.89 -1.41
CA ALA A 232 13.39 -17.77 -0.90
C ALA A 232 13.47 -17.71 0.64
N TYR A 233 12.33 -17.53 1.32
CA TYR A 233 12.24 -17.41 2.77
C TYR A 233 11.46 -18.59 3.36
N SER A 234 11.90 -19.08 4.51
CA SER A 234 11.23 -20.18 5.21
C SER A 234 10.13 -19.66 6.15
N PRO A 235 8.99 -20.37 6.26
CA PRO A 235 8.01 -20.15 7.33
C PRO A 235 8.65 -20.18 8.72
N ILE A 236 8.23 -19.27 9.59
CA ILE A 236 8.67 -19.20 10.98
C ILE A 236 7.58 -19.80 11.85
N LYS A 237 7.87 -20.90 12.54
CA LYS A 237 6.94 -21.48 13.52
C LYS A 237 7.05 -20.71 14.83
N LEU A 238 5.91 -20.29 15.38
CA LEU A 238 5.87 -19.68 16.71
C LEU A 238 5.83 -20.77 17.79
N SER A 239 6.55 -20.52 18.87
CA SER A 239 6.61 -21.30 20.10
C SER A 239 6.03 -20.49 21.26
N GLU A 240 5.76 -21.17 22.39
CA GLU A 240 5.28 -20.49 23.61
C GLU A 240 6.35 -19.60 24.27
N GLU A 241 7.63 -19.77 23.90
CA GLU A 241 8.75 -18.99 24.44
C GLU A 241 9.01 -17.70 23.64
N ASP A 242 8.42 -17.58 22.45
CA ASP A 242 8.59 -16.40 21.61
C ASP A 242 7.84 -15.20 22.19
N ASP A 243 8.52 -14.06 22.29
CA ASP A 243 7.89 -12.78 22.58
C ASP A 243 7.21 -12.27 21.31
N PHE A 244 5.99 -12.74 21.08
CA PHE A 244 5.22 -12.51 19.85
C PHE A 244 4.00 -11.62 20.06
N LEU A 245 3.84 -10.64 19.18
CA LEU A 245 2.68 -9.75 19.13
C LEU A 245 2.29 -9.46 17.68
N VAL A 246 1.00 -9.60 17.36
CA VAL A 246 0.45 -8.97 16.15
C VAL A 246 0.20 -7.51 16.46
N TRP A 247 1.01 -6.64 15.87
CA TRP A 247 0.96 -5.22 16.17
C TRP A 247 -0.17 -4.50 15.45
N GLY A 248 -0.52 -4.95 14.25
CA GLY A 248 -1.67 -4.49 13.48
C GLY A 248 -1.79 -5.17 12.11
N ILE A 249 -2.94 -5.02 11.48
CA ILE A 249 -3.27 -5.64 10.19
C ILE A 249 -3.03 -4.67 9.05
N VAL A 250 -2.37 -5.12 7.98
CA VAL A 250 -2.18 -4.30 6.78
C VAL A 250 -3.51 -4.18 6.05
N VAL A 251 -3.95 -2.93 5.86
CA VAL A 251 -5.22 -2.60 5.18
C VAL A 251 -5.01 -2.00 3.80
N SER A 252 -3.82 -1.48 3.52
CA SER A 252 -3.43 -1.05 2.17
C SER A 252 -1.93 -1.14 1.91
N ASN A 253 -1.58 -1.43 0.66
CA ASN A 253 -0.23 -1.39 0.11
C ASN A 253 -0.16 -0.32 -1.00
N ILE A 254 0.78 0.62 -0.89
CA ILE A 254 0.95 1.74 -1.80
C ILE A 254 2.35 1.67 -2.41
N LYS A 255 2.40 1.42 -3.71
CA LYS A 255 3.63 1.41 -4.50
C LYS A 255 3.79 2.75 -5.21
N GLN A 256 4.83 3.50 -4.88
CA GLN A 256 5.15 4.77 -5.54
C GLN A 256 6.17 4.57 -6.66
N PHE A 257 5.75 4.81 -7.90
CA PHE A 257 6.63 4.77 -9.07
C PHE A 257 7.49 6.04 -9.19
N HIS A 258 6.98 7.19 -8.74
CA HIS A 258 7.72 8.46 -8.83
C HIS A 258 8.97 8.49 -7.94
N TYR A 259 8.94 7.84 -6.76
CA TYR A 259 10.12 7.70 -5.89
C TYR A 259 11.30 7.03 -6.61
N ARG A 260 11.04 6.07 -7.50
CA ARG A 260 12.08 5.45 -8.34
C ARG A 260 12.73 6.41 -9.34
N ARG A 261 12.05 7.50 -9.73
CA ARG A 261 12.62 8.53 -10.61
C ARG A 261 13.65 9.39 -9.88
N LEU A 262 13.44 9.64 -8.58
CA LEU A 262 14.36 10.43 -7.75
C LEU A 262 15.55 9.58 -7.26
N ASN A 263 15.31 8.30 -6.95
CA ASN A 263 16.32 7.39 -6.41
C ASN A 263 16.79 6.33 -7.41
N GLY A 264 16.84 6.68 -8.70
CA GLY A 264 17.28 5.77 -9.75
C GLY A 264 18.55 5.02 -9.32
N ARG A 265 18.40 3.73 -9.00
CA ARG A 265 19.54 2.84 -8.82
C ARG A 265 20.30 2.88 -10.14
N ALA A 266 21.51 3.45 -10.10
CA ALA A 266 22.50 3.19 -11.13
C ALA A 266 22.61 1.66 -11.26
N GLY A 267 22.69 1.20 -12.51
CA GLY A 267 22.57 -0.20 -12.91
C GLY A 267 23.56 -1.17 -12.28
#